data_AF-A0ABD5QJ73-F1
#
_entry.id   AF-A0ABD5QJ73-F1
#
_cell.length_a   1.000
_cell.length_b   1.000
_cell.length_c   1.000
_cell.angle_alpha   90.00
_cell.angle_beta   90.00
_cell.angle_gamma   90.00
#
_symmetry.space_group_name_H-M   'P 1'
#
loop_
_entity.id
_entity.type
_entity.pdbx_description
1 polymer ?
#
loop_
_entity_poly.entity_id
_entity_poly.type
_entity_poly.pdbx_seq_one_letter_code
_entity_poly.pdbx_strand_id
1 'polypeptide(L)' 'MLNEVGINVGRDGALLWRHRGLHRLSIAKLLGVDRIPIYVLARHAGWQRVRDRLRAGEPVGTGPDSHPDLADLRE' A
#
# COMPACT_ATOMS: atom_id res chain seq x y z
N MET A 1 -3.29 12.38 -16.79
CA MET A 1 -2.94 11.95 -15.42
C MET A 1 -4.21 11.52 -14.71
N LEU A 2 -4.25 10.32 -14.15
CA LEU A 2 -5.43 9.76 -13.48
C LEU A 2 -5.66 10.46 -12.11
N ASN A 3 -6.90 10.83 -11.78
CA ASN A 3 -7.29 11.50 -10.53
C ASN A 3 -7.53 10.50 -9.37
N GLU A 4 -6.69 9.48 -9.30
CA GLU A 4 -6.82 8.38 -8.33
C GLU A 4 -6.26 8.76 -6.96
N VAL A 5 -6.62 7.98 -5.94
CA VAL A 5 -6.07 8.13 -4.58
C VAL A 5 -4.63 7.59 -4.59
N GLY A 6 -3.66 8.49 -4.65
CA GLY A 6 -2.25 8.15 -4.67
C GLY A 6 -1.63 8.10 -3.27
N ILE A 7 -0.97 6.99 -2.96
CA ILE A 7 -0.31 6.76 -1.67
C ILE A 7 1.17 6.41 -1.85
N ASN A 8 1.94 6.62 -0.79
CA ASN A 8 3.28 6.04 -0.62
C ASN A 8 3.23 4.96 0.46
N VAL A 9 4.13 3.98 0.38
CA VAL A 9 4.34 3.01 1.45
C VAL A 9 5.56 3.41 2.28
N GLY A 10 5.36 3.59 3.58
CA GLY A 10 6.38 3.94 4.57
C GLY A 10 7.40 2.82 4.80
N ARG A 11 8.41 3.09 5.64
CA ARG A 11 9.50 2.12 5.93
C ARG A 11 8.99 0.81 6.53
N ASP A 12 7.94 0.90 7.32
CA ASP A 12 7.29 -0.15 8.11
C ASP A 12 5.98 -0.65 7.47
N GLY A 13 5.67 -0.21 6.24
CA GLY A 13 4.44 -0.57 5.55
C GLY A 13 3.32 0.47 5.68
N ALA A 14 3.46 1.51 6.51
CA ALA A 14 2.40 2.50 6.69
C ALA A 14 1.92 3.09 5.34
N LEU A 15 0.59 3.08 5.10
CA LEU A 15 -0.01 3.68 3.91
C LEU A 15 -0.17 5.20 4.13
N LEU A 16 0.63 5.99 3.40
CA LEU A 16 0.69 7.44 3.54
C LEU A 16 0.01 8.10 2.35
N TRP A 17 -1.10 8.82 2.58
CA TRP A 17 -1.71 9.62 1.53
C TRP A 17 -0.74 10.68 1.02
N ARG A 18 -0.60 10.81 -0.31
CA ARG A 18 0.40 11.68 -0.92
C ARG A 18 -0.17 12.57 -2.01
N HIS A 19 -1.07 12.08 -2.85
CA HIS A 19 -1.50 12.85 -4.02
C HIS A 19 -2.94 12.54 -4.45
N ARG A 20 -3.71 13.60 -4.74
CA ARG A 20 -5.04 13.56 -5.36
C ARG A 20 -6.03 12.66 -4.62
N GLY A 21 -7.20 12.46 -5.23
CA GLY A 21 -8.21 11.53 -4.74
C GLY A 21 -8.95 11.95 -3.46
N LEU A 22 -8.70 13.15 -2.90
CA LEU A 22 -9.38 13.63 -1.68
C LEU A 22 -10.90 13.56 -1.80
N HIS A 23 -11.48 14.05 -2.90
CA HIS A 23 -12.93 13.99 -3.09
C HIS A 23 -13.45 12.55 -3.11
N ARG A 24 -12.75 11.65 -3.80
CA ARG A 24 -13.12 10.23 -3.87
C ARG A 24 -13.01 9.55 -2.51
N LEU A 25 -11.94 9.83 -1.77
CA LEU A 25 -11.72 9.30 -0.43
C LEU A 25 -12.78 9.81 0.54
N SER A 26 -13.12 11.10 0.49
CA SER A 26 -14.18 11.68 1.32
C SER A 26 -15.56 11.08 1.01
N ILE A 27 -15.91 10.93 -0.27
CA ILE A 27 -17.17 10.30 -0.68
C ILE A 27 -17.22 8.85 -0.21
N ALA A 28 -16.15 8.08 -0.40
CA ALA A 28 -16.08 6.69 0.05
C ALA A 28 -16.29 6.56 1.57
N LYS A 29 -15.69 7.46 2.36
CA LYS A 29 -15.90 7.51 3.82
C LYS A 29 -17.34 7.84 4.18
N LEU A 30 -17.95 8.84 3.54
CA LEU A 30 -19.33 9.25 3.80
C LEU A 30 -20.35 8.15 3.46
N LEU A 31 -20.09 7.39 2.40
CA LEU A 31 -20.94 6.29 1.95
C LEU A 31 -20.68 4.97 2.68
N GLY A 32 -19.70 4.91 3.59
CA GLY A 32 -19.35 3.67 4.29
C GLY A 32 -18.78 2.60 3.35
N VAL A 33 -18.07 3.00 2.29
CA VAL A 33 -17.41 2.04 1.40
C VAL A 33 -16.21 1.42 2.11
N ASP A 34 -16.26 0.11 2.32
CA ASP A 34 -15.25 -0.61 3.11
C ASP A 34 -13.83 -0.51 2.51
N ARG A 35 -13.72 -0.54 1.18
CA ARG A 35 -12.44 -0.55 0.46
C ARG A 35 -12.53 0.20 -0.86
N ILE A 36 -11.47 0.93 -1.20
CA ILE A 36 -11.33 1.63 -2.47
C ILE A 36 -10.00 1.26 -3.15
N PRO A 37 -9.93 1.30 -4.49
CA PRO A 37 -8.67 1.18 -5.19
C PRO A 37 -7.78 2.39 -4.88
N ILE A 38 -6.48 2.12 -4.80
CA ILE A 38 -5.42 3.11 -4.59
C ILE A 38 -4.32 2.92 -5.64
N TYR A 39 -3.51 3.95 -5.83
CA TYR A 39 -2.31 3.88 -6.66
C TYR A 39 -1.06 4.03 -5.78
N VAL A 40 -0.19 3.03 -5.79
CA VAL A 40 1.10 3.10 -5.07
C VAL A 40 2.08 3.91 -5.93
N LEU A 41 2.41 5.12 -5.48
CA LEU A 41 3.30 6.04 -6.19
C LEU A 41 4.77 5.76 -5.90
N ALA A 42 5.09 5.40 -4.66
CA ALA A 42 6.43 5.07 -4.23
C ALA A 42 6.40 4.15 -3.00
N ARG A 43 7.47 3.38 -2.83
CA ARG A 43 7.73 2.58 -1.64
C ARG A 43 9.05 3.03 -1.04
N HIS A 44 9.11 3.17 0.28
CA HIS A 44 10.38 3.41 0.96
C HIS A 44 11.34 2.24 0.71
N ALA A 45 12.62 2.51 0.49
CA ALA A 45 13.62 1.48 0.16
C ALA A 45 13.70 0.34 1.21
N GLY A 46 13.51 0.67 2.49
CA GLY A 46 13.41 -0.32 3.57
C GLY A 46 12.24 -1.29 3.41
N TRP A 47 11.08 -0.81 2.96
CA TRP A 47 9.92 -1.67 2.69
C TRP A 47 10.13 -2.49 1.41
N GLN A 48 10.74 -1.90 0.39
CA GLN A 48 11.10 -2.64 -0.83
C GLN A 48 12.00 -3.83 -0.51
N ARG A 49 12.97 -3.70 0.40
CA ARG A 49 13.80 -4.84 0.85
C ARG A 49 12.98 -5.95 1.52
N VAL A 50 11.91 -5.63 2.25
CA VAL A 50 11.00 -6.64 2.82
C VAL A 50 10.31 -7.41 1.69
N ARG A 51 9.80 -6.71 0.67
CA ARG A 51 9.22 -7.33 -0.54
C ARG A 51 10.21 -8.25 -1.25
N ASP A 52 11.45 -7.78 -1.45
CA ASP A 52 12.48 -8.52 -2.18
C ASP A 52 12.85 -9.82 -1.44
N ARG A 53 12.97 -9.76 -0.11
CA ARG A 53 13.20 -10.94 0.74
C ARG A 53 12.06 -11.94 0.68
N LEU A 54 10.81 -11.46 0.78
CA LEU A 54 9.63 -12.34 0.67
C LEU A 54 9.60 -13.04 -0.69
N ARG A 55 9.90 -12.32 -1.77
CA ARG A 55 10.00 -12.88 -3.13
C ARG A 55 11.11 -13.93 -3.26
N ALA A 56 12.20 -13.76 -2.52
CA ALA A 56 13.30 -14.74 -2.47
C ALA A 56 13.01 -15.94 -1.56
N GLY A 57 11.85 -15.98 -0.88
CA GLY A 57 11.51 -17.03 0.09
C GLY A 57 12.23 -16.90 1.43
N GLU A 58 12.84 -15.73 1.70
CA GLU A 58 13.51 -15.47 2.97
C GLU A 58 12.51 -15.08 4.07
N PRO A 59 12.76 -15.47 5.33
CA PRO A 59 11.89 -15.08 6.43
C PRO A 59 11.96 -13.57 6.64
N VAL A 60 10.85 -12.88 6.45
CA VAL A 60 10.65 -11.50 6.91
C VAL A 60 9.99 -11.59 8.29
N GLY A 61 10.49 -10.82 9.27
CA GLY A 61 10.09 -10.95 10.68
C GLY A 61 8.57 -10.80 10.90
N THR A 62 8.09 -11.00 12.14
CA THR A 62 6.65 -10.94 12.45
C THR A 62 6.00 -9.59 12.14
N GLY A 63 4.90 -9.57 11.37
CA GLY A 63 4.08 -8.36 11.13
C GLY A 63 3.77 -7.98 9.67
N PRO A 64 4.63 -8.22 8.66
CA PRO A 64 4.36 -7.92 7.26
C PRO A 64 3.41 -8.92 6.58
N ASP A 65 3.24 -10.11 7.14
CA ASP A 65 2.59 -11.27 6.49
C ASP A 65 1.10 -11.09 6.20
N SER A 66 0.47 -9.98 6.56
CA SER A 66 -0.91 -9.64 6.14
C SER A 66 -1.02 -8.29 5.44
N HIS A 67 0.11 -7.64 5.14
CA HIS A 67 0.10 -6.31 4.57
C HIS A 67 -0.42 -6.33 3.12
N PRO A 68 -1.40 -5.47 2.75
CA PRO A 68 -2.06 -5.51 1.43
C PRO A 68 -1.10 -5.26 0.27
N ASP A 69 -0.05 -4.48 0.49
CA ASP A 69 0.99 -4.26 -0.53
C ASP A 69 1.72 -5.56 -0.91
N LEU A 70 1.77 -6.59 -0.05
CA LEU A 70 2.49 -7.86 -0.33
C LEU A 70 1.63 -8.95 -0.97
N ALA A 71 0.36 -8.65 -1.28
CA ALA A 71 -0.59 -9.65 -1.78
C ALA A 71 -0.15 -10.23 -3.14
N ASP A 72 0.47 -9.42 -3.99
CA ASP A 72 0.94 -9.80 -5.33
C ASP A 72 2.12 -10.79 -5.34
N LEU A 73 2.79 -10.96 -4.20
CA LEU A 73 3.94 -11.85 -4.07
C LEU A 73 3.55 -13.25 -3.55
N ARG A 74 2.26 -13.52 -3.38
CA ARG A 74 1.72 -14.80 -2.87
C ARG A 74 1.00 -15.63 -3.92
N GLU A 75 0.77 -15.06 -5.10
CA GLU A 75 0.20 -15.73 -6.27
C GLU A 75 1.33 -16.35 -7.11
#